data_AF-A0A537TP29-F1
#
_entry.id   AF-A0A537TP29-F1
#
_cell.length_a   1.000
_cell.length_b   1.000
_cell.length_c   1.000
_cell.angle_alpha   90.00
_cell.angle_beta   90.00
_cell.angle_gamma   90.00
#
_symmetry.space_group_name_H-M   'P 1'
#
loop_
_entity.id
_entity.type
_entity.pdbx_description
1 polymer ?
#
loop_
_entity_poly.entity_id
_entity_poly.type
_entity_poly.pdbx_seq_one_letter_code
_entity_poly.pdbx_strand_id
1 'polypeptide(L)'
;MATDQVRIQSLYAEVYRTIIRFGLLIAAAWLFAAFSYYLSRKTGSDWFSRSGSVMALVGAAVTFRLVNFYQRGRAAALKEGLVSIPREIELGLEPPKSYQVLSYFGYVTGIVGTGIWGYGDLLLRLIS
;
A
#
# COMPACT_ATOMS: atom_id res chain seq x y z
N MET A 1 32.58 4.82 -9.35
CA MET A 1 32.68 4.23 -7.99
C MET A 1 32.00 5.08 -6.92
N ALA A 2 32.48 6.29 -6.58
CA ALA A 2 31.79 7.13 -5.57
C ALA A 2 30.40 7.63 -6.03
N THR A 3 30.26 7.96 -7.31
CA THR A 3 29.00 8.37 -7.95
C THR A 3 27.93 7.28 -7.94
N ASP A 4 28.33 6.02 -8.10
CA ASP A 4 27.39 4.88 -8.17
C ASP A 4 26.80 4.56 -6.80
N GLN A 5 27.61 4.64 -5.73
CA GLN A 5 27.14 4.43 -4.36
C GLN A 5 26.15 5.52 -3.90
N VAL A 6 26.44 6.80 -4.20
CA VAL A 6 25.53 7.92 -3.87
C VAL A 6 24.20 7.76 -4.58
N ARG A 7 24.22 7.31 -5.84
CA ARG A 7 23.01 7.10 -6.64
C ARG A 7 22.17 5.95 -6.11
N ILE A 8 22.79 4.84 -5.74
CA ILE A 8 22.12 3.71 -5.08
C ILE A 8 21.46 4.15 -3.77
N GLN A 9 22.17 4.90 -2.92
CA GLN A 9 21.59 5.42 -1.66
C GLN A 9 20.39 6.34 -1.91
N SER A 10 20.45 7.20 -2.93
CA SER A 10 19.32 8.08 -3.28
C SER A 10 18.07 7.29 -3.71
N LEU A 11 18.25 6.19 -4.46
CA LEU A 11 17.15 5.31 -4.87
C LEU A 11 16.50 4.63 -3.65
N TYR A 12 17.30 4.11 -2.71
CA TYR A 12 16.77 3.52 -1.47
C TYR A 12 16.05 4.54 -0.59
N ALA A 13 16.54 5.78 -0.50
CA ALA A 13 15.87 6.83 0.26
C ALA A 13 14.49 7.19 -0.34
N GLU A 14 14.37 7.20 -1.67
CA GLU A 14 13.10 7.43 -2.35
C GLU A 14 12.10 6.27 -2.14
N VAL A 15 12.59 5.02 -2.21
CA VAL A 15 11.81 3.82 -1.89
C VAL A 15 11.26 3.92 -0.46
N TYR A 16 12.12 4.21 0.51
CA TYR A 16 11.73 4.25 1.93
C TYR A 16 10.73 5.37 2.22
N ARG A 17 10.93 6.55 1.63
CA ARG A 17 10.00 7.68 1.74
C ARG A 17 8.61 7.33 1.18
N THR A 18 8.59 6.62 0.05
CA THR A 18 7.36 6.15 -0.59
C THR A 18 6.64 5.12 0.28
N ILE A 19 7.38 4.17 0.84
CA ILE A 19 6.85 3.16 1.78
C ILE A 19 6.23 3.84 3.00
N ILE A 20 6.92 4.79 3.64
CA ILE A 20 6.38 5.51 4.80
C ILE A 20 5.08 6.24 4.45
N ARG A 21 5.05 6.98 3.34
CA ARG A 21 3.87 7.76 2.93
C ARG A 21 2.65 6.86 2.71
N PHE A 22 2.83 5.74 2.01
CA PHE A 22 1.74 4.80 1.79
C PHE A 22 1.35 4.02 3.06
N GLY A 23 2.32 3.74 3.94
CA GLY A 23 2.04 3.17 5.26
C GLY A 23 1.17 4.10 6.12
N LEU A 24 1.50 5.39 6.15
CA LEU A 24 0.69 6.40 6.85
C LEU A 24 -0.71 6.54 6.24
N LEU A 25 -0.82 6.46 4.91
CA LEU A 25 -2.12 6.51 4.23
C LEU A 25 -3.02 5.31 4.59
N ILE A 26 -2.45 4.10 4.62
CA ILE A 26 -3.17 2.91 5.08
C ILE A 26 -3.60 3.07 6.53
N ALA A 27 -2.69 3.47 7.42
CA ALA A 27 -2.99 3.68 8.83
C ALA A 27 -4.14 4.69 9.02
N ALA A 28 -4.11 5.80 8.29
CA ALA A 28 -5.17 6.81 8.31
C ALA A 28 -6.52 6.24 7.84
N ALA A 29 -6.53 5.41 6.78
CA ALA A 29 -7.76 4.78 6.29
C ALA A 29 -8.38 3.84 7.33
N TRP A 30 -7.56 3.04 8.03
CA TRP A 30 -8.02 2.17 9.12
C TRP A 30 -8.55 2.96 10.32
N LEU A 31 -7.85 4.02 10.73
CA LEU A 31 -8.31 4.91 11.82
C LEU A 31 -9.64 5.59 11.45
N PHE A 32 -9.76 6.06 10.21
CA PHE A 32 -11.00 6.66 9.72
C PHE A 32 -12.16 5.66 9.71
N ALA A 33 -11.92 4.41 9.33
CA ALA A 33 -12.94 3.36 9.38
C ALA A 33 -13.36 3.01 10.83
N ALA A 34 -12.40 2.91 11.75
CA ALA A 34 -12.69 2.69 13.17
C ALA A 34 -13.48 3.85 13.80
N PHE A 35 -13.12 5.09 13.48
CA PHE A 35 -13.88 6.27 13.90
C PHE A 35 -15.29 6.29 13.30
N SER A 36 -15.40 5.96 12.01
CA SER A 36 -16.69 5.88 11.31
C SER A 36 -17.60 4.78 11.88
N TYR A 37 -17.03 3.64 12.28
CA TYR A 37 -17.75 2.58 13.00
C TYR A 37 -18.33 3.10 14.32
N TYR A 38 -17.52 3.76 15.15
CA TYR A 38 -17.97 4.34 16.42
C TYR A 38 -19.09 5.36 16.20
N LEU A 39 -18.93 6.25 15.20
CA LEU A 39 -19.93 7.27 14.88
C LEU A 39 -21.23 6.62 14.44
N SER A 40 -21.18 5.68 13.49
CA SER A 40 -22.34 4.92 13.00
C SER A 40 -23.11 4.22 14.13
N ARG A 41 -22.40 3.65 15.12
CA ARG A 41 -23.04 3.03 16.28
C ARG A 41 -23.80 4.01 17.16
N LYS A 42 -23.32 5.25 17.29
CA LYS A 42 -23.92 6.28 18.16
C LYS A 42 -25.05 7.03 17.48
N THR A 43 -24.92 7.31 16.18
CA THR A 43 -25.86 8.16 15.43
C THR A 43 -26.82 7.38 14.53
N GLY A 44 -26.58 6.08 14.32
CA GLY A 44 -27.36 5.26 13.39
C GLY A 44 -27.15 5.60 11.91
N SER A 45 -26.14 6.40 11.58
CA SER A 45 -25.82 6.82 10.20
C SER A 45 -24.87 5.86 9.49
N ASP A 46 -24.85 5.86 8.16
CA ASP A 46 -24.09 4.89 7.34
C ASP A 46 -22.60 5.24 7.12
N TRP A 47 -21.99 6.02 8.02
CA TRP A 47 -20.58 6.45 7.89
C TRP A 47 -19.60 5.28 7.80
N PHE A 48 -19.85 4.18 8.53
CA PHE A 48 -19.04 2.97 8.47
C PHE A 48 -19.01 2.38 7.06
N SER A 49 -20.16 2.17 6.42
CA SER A 49 -20.25 1.66 5.04
C SER A 49 -19.53 2.58 4.05
N ARG A 50 -19.65 3.90 4.24
CA ARG A 50 -18.93 4.88 3.40
C ARG A 50 -17.41 4.80 3.60
N SER A 51 -16.93 4.58 4.81
CA SER A 51 -15.50 4.43 5.10
C SER A 51 -14.86 3.23 4.41
N GLY A 52 -15.64 2.19 4.12
CA GLY A 52 -15.20 1.04 3.33
C GLY A 52 -14.74 1.43 1.92
N SER A 53 -15.45 2.36 1.26
CA SER A 53 -15.06 2.83 -0.08
C SER A 53 -13.73 3.58 -0.06
N VAL A 54 -13.46 4.35 1.00
CA VAL A 54 -12.18 5.03 1.23
C VAL A 54 -11.06 4.01 1.40
N MET A 55 -11.27 2.98 2.24
CA MET A 55 -10.31 1.89 2.39
C MET A 55 -10.05 1.16 1.07
N ALA A 56 -11.09 0.86 0.29
CA ALA A 56 -10.96 0.19 -0.99
C ALA A 56 -10.11 1.01 -1.98
N LEU A 57 -10.38 2.31 -2.11
CA LEU A 57 -9.62 3.23 -2.95
C LEU A 57 -8.17 3.36 -2.49
N VAL A 58 -7.93 3.47 -1.18
CA VAL A 58 -6.57 3.53 -0.63
C VAL A 58 -5.80 2.23 -0.91
N GLY A 59 -6.41 1.07 -0.66
CA GLY A 59 -5.80 -0.23 -0.95
C GLY A 59 -5.45 -0.39 -2.44
N ALA A 60 -6.37 -0.02 -3.33
CA ALA A 60 -6.11 -0.03 -4.78
C ALA A 60 -4.99 0.94 -5.16
N ALA A 61 -5.05 2.20 -4.69
CA ALA A 61 -4.06 3.22 -5.01
C ALA A 61 -2.65 2.82 -4.55
N VAL A 62 -2.52 2.30 -3.33
CA VAL A 62 -1.25 1.83 -2.78
C VAL A 62 -0.71 0.66 -3.62
N THR A 63 -1.56 -0.31 -3.95
CA THR A 63 -1.17 -1.47 -4.78
C THR A 63 -0.68 -1.06 -6.16
N PHE A 64 -1.44 -0.24 -6.89
CA PHE A 64 -1.05 0.21 -8.24
C PHE A 64 0.20 1.09 -8.23
N ARG A 65 0.34 1.97 -7.22
CA ARG A 65 1.50 2.86 -7.11
C ARG A 65 2.78 2.10 -6.72
N LEU A 66 2.69 1.14 -5.79
CA LEU A 66 3.82 0.28 -5.42
C LEU A 66 4.33 -0.52 -6.62
N VAL A 67 3.41 -1.16 -7.37
CA VAL A 67 3.77 -1.94 -8.57
C VAL A 67 4.42 -1.04 -9.63
N ASN A 68 3.82 0.11 -9.95
CA ASN A 68 4.38 1.03 -10.95
C ASN A 68 5.77 1.56 -10.53
N PHE A 69 5.96 1.86 -9.24
CA PHE A 69 7.25 2.31 -8.73
C PHE A 69 8.33 1.22 -8.83
N TYR A 70 7.99 -0.03 -8.46
CA TYR A 70 8.89 -1.16 -8.57
C TYR A 70 9.30 -1.46 -10.01
N GLN A 71 8.34 -1.44 -10.94
CA GLN A 71 8.60 -1.66 -12.36
C GLN A 71 9.46 -0.56 -12.98
N ARG A 72 9.24 0.71 -12.61
CA ARG A 72 10.09 1.83 -13.06
C ARG A 72 11.52 1.73 -12.54
N GLY A 73 11.69 1.36 -11.26
CA GLY A 73 13.01 1.13 -10.67
C GLY A 73 13.77 0.02 -11.39
N ARG A 74 13.08 -1.09 -11.73
CA ARG A 74 13.64 -2.18 -12.54
C ARG A 74 14.03 -1.73 -13.95
N ALA A 75 13.15 -1.02 -14.64
CA ALA A 75 13.41 -0.53 -16.00
C ALA A 75 14.60 0.45 -16.05
N ALA A 76 14.75 1.31 -15.03
CA ALA A 76 15.88 2.20 -14.90
C ALA A 76 17.20 1.45 -14.66
N ALA A 77 17.19 0.45 -13.76
CA ALA A 77 18.37 -0.38 -13.47
C ALA A 77 18.83 -1.20 -14.70
N LEU A 78 17.89 -1.70 -15.50
CA LEU A 78 18.18 -2.42 -16.74
C LEU A 78 18.78 -1.48 -17.82
N LYS A 79 18.19 -0.28 -17.99
CA LYS A 79 18.64 0.71 -18.97
C LYS A 79 20.05 1.24 -18.67
N GLU A 80 20.42 1.31 -17.39
CA GLU A 80 21.75 1.78 -16.96
C GLU A 80 22.83 0.67 -16.96
N GLY A 81 22.50 -0.55 -17.41
CA GLY A 81 23.47 -1.65 -17.54
C GLY A 81 24.05 -2.15 -16.21
N LEU A 82 23.43 -1.77 -15.09
CA LEU A 82 23.83 -2.18 -13.74
C LEU A 82 23.48 -3.65 -13.45
N VAL A 83 22.70 -4.29 -14.32
CA VAL A 83 22.29 -5.70 -14.26
C VAL A 83 22.45 -6.31 -15.65
N SER A 84 23.33 -7.30 -15.79
CA SER A 84 23.43 -8.14 -16.98
C SER A 84 22.44 -9.32 -16.87
N ILE A 85 21.81 -9.69 -17.98
CA ILE A 85 20.73 -10.71 -18.08
C ILE A 85 21.02 -12.06 -17.37
N PRO A 86 22.26 -12.58 -17.25
CA PRO A 86 22.48 -13.81 -16.44
C PRO A 86 22.27 -13.61 -14.93
N ARG A 87 22.32 -12.35 -14.47
CA ARG A 87 22.26 -11.95 -13.06
C ARG A 87 20.84 -11.59 -12.60
N GLU A 88 19.84 -11.66 -13.48
CA GLU A 88 18.42 -11.56 -13.09
C GLU A 88 18.00 -12.66 -12.11
N ILE A 89 18.74 -13.78 -12.07
CA ILE A 89 18.47 -14.95 -11.23
C ILE A 89 19.32 -14.97 -9.95
N GLU A 90 20.56 -14.45 -9.98
CA GLU A 90 21.45 -14.43 -8.80
C GLU A 90 21.35 -13.14 -7.97
N LEU A 91 21.05 -11.99 -8.59
CA LEU A 91 20.60 -10.80 -7.86
C LEU A 91 19.10 -10.92 -7.67
N GLY A 92 18.72 -11.80 -6.75
CA GLY A 92 17.43 -11.75 -6.08
C GLY A 92 17.24 -10.35 -5.49
N LEU A 93 16.72 -9.43 -6.31
CA LEU A 93 15.96 -8.28 -5.87
C LEU A 93 14.66 -8.84 -5.27
N GLU A 94 14.79 -9.60 -4.19
CA GLU A 94 13.70 -9.80 -3.27
C GLU A 94 13.29 -8.38 -2.85
N PRO A 95 12.06 -7.95 -3.15
CA PRO A 95 11.62 -6.64 -2.74
C PRO A 95 11.88 -6.52 -1.24
N PRO A 96 12.40 -5.37 -0.76
CA PRO A 96 12.72 -5.20 0.65
C PRO A 96 11.51 -5.62 1.48
N LYS A 97 11.73 -6.33 2.60
CA LYS A 97 10.62 -6.92 3.39
C LYS A 97 9.52 -5.90 3.71
N SER A 98 9.88 -4.64 3.91
CA SER A 98 8.95 -3.52 4.09
C SER A 98 8.03 -3.27 2.89
N TYR A 99 8.49 -3.42 1.66
CA TYR A 99 7.67 -3.37 0.45
C TYR A 99 6.69 -4.53 0.41
N GLN A 100 7.15 -5.76 0.71
CA GLN A 100 6.28 -6.95 0.70
C GLN A 100 5.16 -6.82 1.73
N VAL A 101 5.53 -6.41 2.95
CA VAL A 101 4.58 -6.14 4.05
C VAL A 101 3.58 -5.06 3.62
N LEU A 102 4.04 -3.95 3.07
CA LEU A 102 3.16 -2.86 2.67
C LEU A 102 2.23 -3.25 1.50
N SER A 103 2.74 -4.04 0.54
CA SER A 103 1.92 -4.57 -0.55
C SER A 103 0.82 -5.48 -0.02
N TYR A 104 1.14 -6.36 0.94
CA TYR A 104 0.15 -7.21 1.60
C TYR A 104 -0.91 -6.37 2.31
N PHE A 105 -0.50 -5.36 3.08
CA PHE A 105 -1.43 -4.42 3.71
C PHE A 105 -2.29 -3.65 2.70
N GLY A 106 -1.75 -3.30 1.52
CA GLY A 106 -2.52 -2.70 0.43
C GLY A 106 -3.66 -3.61 -0.04
N TYR A 107 -3.37 -4.89 -0.29
CA TYR A 107 -4.40 -5.87 -0.67
C TYR A 107 -5.43 -6.08 0.43
N VAL A 108 -5.00 -6.31 1.68
CA VAL A 108 -5.89 -6.51 2.81
C VAL A 108 -6.79 -5.29 3.01
N THR A 109 -6.24 -4.08 2.96
CA THR A 109 -7.01 -2.83 3.08
C THR A 109 -8.04 -2.71 1.97
N GLY A 110 -7.69 -3.08 0.74
CA GLY A 110 -8.61 -3.08 -0.40
C GLY A 110 -9.76 -4.06 -0.22
N ILE A 111 -9.47 -5.31 0.17
CA ILE A 111 -10.45 -6.37 0.36
C ILE A 111 -11.38 -6.05 1.54
N VAL A 112 -10.81 -5.68 2.69
CA VAL A 112 -11.59 -5.29 3.88
C VAL A 112 -12.45 -4.07 3.58
N GLY A 113 -11.88 -3.06 2.91
CA GLY A 113 -12.62 -1.88 2.49
C GLY A 113 -13.81 -2.21 1.59
N THR A 114 -13.61 -3.13 0.63
CA THR A 114 -14.69 -3.60 -0.26
C THR A 114 -15.79 -4.31 0.52
N GLY A 115 -15.42 -5.16 1.48
CA GLY A 115 -16.38 -5.83 2.35
C GLY A 115 -17.20 -4.86 3.20
N ILE A 116 -16.54 -3.88 3.83
CA ILE A 116 -17.21 -2.83 4.61
C ILE A 116 -18.09 -1.96 3.70
N TRP A 117 -17.64 -1.66 2.48
CA TRP A 117 -18.41 -0.85 1.55
C TRP A 117 -19.70 -1.53 1.11
N GLY A 118 -19.63 -2.81 0.76
CA GLY A 118 -20.79 -3.58 0.32
C GLY A 118 -21.73 -4.00 1.45
N TYR A 119 -21.19 -4.24 2.66
CA TYR A 119 -21.93 -4.90 3.73
C TYR A 119 -21.86 -4.19 5.09
N GLY A 120 -21.35 -2.96 5.18
CA GLY A 120 -21.14 -2.26 6.44
C GLY A 120 -22.40 -2.12 7.28
N ASP A 121 -23.55 -1.86 6.65
CA ASP A 121 -24.84 -1.72 7.34
C ASP A 121 -25.30 -3.07 7.93
N LEU A 122 -25.08 -4.15 7.19
CA LEU A 122 -25.39 -5.52 7.64
C LEU A 122 -24.47 -5.92 8.80
N LEU A 123 -23.17 -5.65 8.70
CA LEU A 123 -22.19 -5.92 9.76
C LEU A 123 -22.54 -5.17 11.04
N LEU A 124 -22.95 -3.90 10.94
CA LEU A 124 -23.40 -3.13 12.09
C LEU A 124 -24.62 -3.79 12.75
N ARG A 125 -25.63 -4.18 11.97
CA ARG A 125 -26.84 -4.84 12.49
C ARG A 125 -26.54 -6.18 13.18
N LEU A 126 -25.63 -6.98 12.65
CA LEU A 126 -25.25 -8.29 13.23
C LEU A 126 -24.50 -8.17 14.56
N ILE A 127 -23.83 -7.05 14.81
CA ILE A 127 -23.00 -6.79 16.00
C ILE A 127 -23.73 -5.82 16.97
N SER A 128 -24.97 -5.45 16.66
CA SER A 128 -25.86 -4.63 17.50
C SER A 128 -26.61 -5.44 18.52
#